data_AF-A0A918HR33-F1
#
_entry.id   AF-A0A918HR33-F1
#
_cell.length_a   1.000
_cell.length_b   1.000
_cell.length_c   1.000
_cell.angle_alpha   90.00
_cell.angle_beta   90.00
_cell.angle_gamma   90.00
#
_symmetry.space_group_name_H-M   'P 1'
#
loop_
_entity.id
_entity.type
_entity.pdbx_description
1 polymer ?
#
loop_
_entity_poly.entity_id
_entity_poly.type
_entity_poly.pdbx_seq_one_letter_code
_entity_poly.pdbx_strand_id
1 'polypeptide(L)'
;MKIAISGTYSAGKTSTVMTLSRYTGVPRTLARTIREILPEAVPGKALSQVTPAEFLQLMLRRHTGRAVAEGLLGDHFISDGSSLQEWLYGAGRVMHGMNPNATAENAGGLAAVQEAEMEFFAKVVDQYAIALKAHVKSTYDAYVHLEHELPIASDGHRPMNEGFRATIDKKLLETLDELEIPYHLVRGTMPERLTQICELFDLTPVMSMDEAIELARKDYAAQDFRLETERIAA
;
A
#
# COMPACT_ATOMS: atom_id res chain seq x y z
N MET A 1 -12.09 12.80 10.83
CA MET A 1 -11.67 12.69 9.42
C MET A 1 -10.46 11.80 9.32
N LYS A 2 -10.68 10.54 8.97
CA LYS A 2 -9.66 9.52 8.77
C LYS A 2 -9.75 9.05 7.33
N ILE A 3 -8.83 9.51 6.48
CA ILE A 3 -8.82 9.15 5.06
C ILE A 3 -7.62 8.29 4.70
N ALA A 4 -7.82 7.31 3.83
CA ALA A 4 -6.75 6.50 3.27
C ALA A 4 -6.43 6.96 1.84
N ILE A 5 -5.15 7.21 1.55
CA ILE A 5 -4.67 7.36 0.18
C ILE A 5 -4.28 5.99 -0.34
N SER A 6 -5.01 5.50 -1.33
CA SER A 6 -4.88 4.19 -1.93
C SER A 6 -4.45 4.27 -3.40
N GLY A 7 -4.19 3.12 -4.00
CA GLY A 7 -3.60 2.99 -5.33
C GLY A 7 -2.54 1.88 -5.34
N THR A 8 -2.24 1.32 -6.51
CA THR A 8 -1.25 0.25 -6.63
C THR A 8 0.20 0.76 -6.47
N TYR A 9 1.19 -0.12 -6.55
CA TYR A 9 2.60 0.28 -6.47
C TYR A 9 2.92 1.32 -7.56
N SER A 10 3.75 2.30 -7.19
CA SER A 10 4.12 3.44 -8.04
C SER A 10 2.98 4.41 -8.42
N ALA A 11 1.78 4.33 -7.82
CA ALA A 11 0.71 5.31 -8.06
C ALA A 11 0.97 6.71 -7.45
N GLY A 12 2.08 6.92 -6.73
CA GLY A 12 2.41 8.19 -6.07
C GLY A 12 1.78 8.38 -4.69
N LYS A 13 1.30 7.32 -4.03
CA LYS A 13 0.67 7.40 -2.70
C LYS A 13 1.53 8.12 -1.66
N THR A 14 2.74 7.63 -1.42
CA THR A 14 3.63 8.14 -0.38
C THR A 14 3.95 9.62 -0.60
N SER A 15 4.26 10.02 -1.85
CA SER A 15 4.50 11.42 -2.16
C SER A 15 3.24 12.28 -2.02
N THR A 16 2.06 11.78 -2.38
CA THR A 16 0.78 12.49 -2.18
C THR A 16 0.49 12.67 -0.69
N VAL A 17 0.62 11.62 0.13
CA VAL A 17 0.38 11.69 1.59
C VAL A 17 1.35 12.65 2.27
N MET A 18 2.64 12.57 1.92
CA MET A 18 3.67 13.44 2.49
C MET A 18 3.41 14.90 2.14
N THR A 19 3.13 15.18 0.87
CA THR A 19 2.83 16.54 0.41
C THR A 19 1.55 17.06 1.03
N LEU A 20 0.47 16.28 1.03
CA LEU A 20 -0.83 16.68 1.57
C LEU A 20 -0.76 16.97 3.06
N SER A 21 -0.03 16.16 3.83
CA SER A 21 0.19 16.38 5.26
C SER A 21 0.96 17.67 5.53
N ARG A 22 2.02 17.97 4.76
CA ARG A 22 2.72 19.27 4.83
C ARG A 22 1.78 20.42 4.46
N TYR A 23 1.04 20.28 3.36
CA TYR A 23 0.21 21.33 2.78
C TYR A 23 -0.97 21.73 3.66
N THR A 24 -1.58 20.77 4.37
CA THR A 24 -2.81 20.98 5.17
C THR A 24 -2.57 20.98 6.68
N GLY A 25 -1.38 20.56 7.12
CA GLY A 25 -1.08 20.36 8.54
C GLY A 25 -1.74 19.11 9.15
N VAL A 26 -2.54 18.36 8.38
CA VAL A 26 -3.19 17.14 8.87
C VAL A 26 -2.11 16.07 9.13
N PRO A 27 -2.08 15.44 10.33
CA PRO A 27 -1.13 14.39 10.63
C PRO A 27 -1.24 13.24 9.66
N ARG A 28 -0.10 12.64 9.29
CA ARG A 28 -0.08 11.41 8.50
C ARG A 28 0.36 10.20 9.32
N THR A 29 -0.23 9.05 9.03
CA THR A 29 0.29 7.76 9.46
C THR A 29 0.99 7.05 8.32
N LEU A 30 2.10 6.39 8.65
CA LEU A 30 2.84 5.51 7.75
C LEU A 30 3.16 4.22 8.50
N ALA A 31 2.58 3.12 8.06
CA ALA A 31 3.06 1.82 8.47
C ALA A 31 4.40 1.55 7.77
N ARG A 32 5.36 0.97 8.50
CA ARG A 32 6.62 0.47 7.93
C ARG A 32 6.31 -0.33 6.66
N THR A 33 7.05 -0.07 5.61
CA THR A 33 6.98 -0.82 4.36
C THR A 33 7.44 -2.25 4.61
N ILE A 34 7.00 -3.20 3.77
CA ILE A 34 7.53 -4.57 3.84
C ILE A 34 9.06 -4.55 3.71
N ARG A 35 9.63 -3.66 2.89
CA ARG A 35 11.09 -3.49 2.73
C ARG A 35 11.78 -3.16 4.05
N GLU A 36 11.17 -2.33 4.90
CA GLU A 36 11.70 -2.00 6.21
C GLU A 36 11.52 -3.12 7.23
N ILE A 37 10.45 -3.92 7.11
CA ILE A 37 10.14 -5.02 8.03
C ILE A 37 10.95 -6.29 7.70
N LEU A 38 11.24 -6.51 6.41
CA LEU A 38 11.85 -7.73 5.88
C LEU A 38 13.17 -8.10 6.58
N PRO A 39 14.14 -7.19 6.79
CA PRO A 39 15.43 -7.51 7.40
C PRO A 39 15.30 -8.01 8.85
N GLU A 40 14.28 -7.55 9.57
CA GLU A 40 14.01 -7.99 10.95
C GLU A 40 13.20 -9.29 11.00
N ALA A 41 12.28 -9.48 10.04
CA ALA A 41 11.33 -10.58 10.06
C ALA A 41 11.85 -11.85 9.37
N VAL A 42 12.60 -11.70 8.28
CA VAL A 42 13.19 -12.76 7.46
C VAL A 42 14.55 -12.32 6.89
N PRO A 43 15.59 -12.25 7.75
CA PRO A 43 16.89 -11.69 7.37
C PRO A 43 17.50 -12.34 6.13
N GLY A 44 18.08 -11.54 5.24
CA GLY A 44 18.82 -12.01 4.06
C GLY A 44 17.97 -12.49 2.89
N LYS A 45 16.63 -12.43 2.98
CA LYS A 45 15.74 -12.77 1.87
C LYS A 45 15.22 -11.53 1.15
N ALA A 46 15.11 -11.61 -0.18
CA ALA A 46 14.30 -10.70 -0.97
C ALA A 46 12.81 -11.09 -0.88
N LEU A 47 11.91 -10.13 -1.16
CA LEU A 47 10.47 -10.40 -1.16
C LEU A 47 10.03 -11.43 -2.22
N SER A 48 10.84 -11.67 -3.25
CA SER A 48 10.62 -12.73 -4.23
C SER A 48 10.96 -14.14 -3.71
N GLN A 49 11.64 -14.25 -2.57
CA GLN A 49 12.13 -15.49 -1.97
C GLN A 49 11.36 -15.91 -0.71
N VAL A 50 10.37 -15.11 -0.28
CA VAL A 50 9.59 -15.41 0.93
C VAL A 50 8.62 -16.55 0.67
N THR A 51 8.51 -17.47 1.64
CA THR A 51 7.51 -18.53 1.61
C THR A 51 6.11 -18.00 1.97
N PRO A 52 5.03 -18.75 1.72
CA PRO A 52 3.69 -18.36 2.15
C PRO A 52 3.60 -18.06 3.66
N ALA A 53 4.19 -18.92 4.50
CA ALA A 53 4.21 -18.71 5.95
C ALA A 53 4.97 -17.44 6.36
N GLU A 54 6.11 -17.17 5.73
CA GLU A 54 6.88 -15.94 5.94
C GLU A 54 6.10 -14.70 5.52
N PHE A 55 5.35 -14.76 4.41
CA PHE A 55 4.53 -13.65 3.96
C PHE A 55 3.37 -13.37 4.92
N LEU A 56 2.74 -14.39 5.50
CA LEU A 56 1.68 -14.23 6.50
C LEU A 56 2.15 -13.45 7.73
N GLN A 57 3.38 -13.69 8.23
CA GLN A 57 3.92 -12.90 9.35
C GLN A 57 4.22 -11.46 8.94
N LEU A 58 4.66 -11.21 7.71
CA LEU A 58 4.93 -9.86 7.21
C LEU A 58 3.64 -9.05 7.11
N MET A 59 2.56 -9.66 6.60
CA MET A 59 1.22 -9.05 6.58
C MET A 59 0.77 -8.70 8.00
N LEU A 60 0.89 -9.63 8.94
CA LEU A 60 0.48 -9.42 10.33
C LEU A 60 1.28 -8.28 10.99
N ARG A 61 2.62 -8.30 10.88
CA ARG A 61 3.49 -7.24 11.43
C ARG A 61 3.12 -5.87 10.87
N ARG A 62 2.87 -5.78 9.57
CA ARG A 62 2.50 -4.52 8.92
C ARG A 62 1.13 -4.03 9.36
N HIS A 63 0.13 -4.92 9.44
CA HIS A 63 -1.19 -4.61 9.96
C HIS A 63 -1.13 -4.12 11.43
N THR A 64 -0.43 -4.84 12.31
CA THR A 64 -0.31 -4.45 13.72
C THR A 64 0.38 -3.10 13.87
N GLY A 65 1.50 -2.88 13.16
CA GLY A 65 2.19 -1.59 13.19
C GLY A 65 1.30 -0.44 12.70
N ARG A 66 0.48 -0.70 11.67
CA ARG A 66 -0.52 0.24 11.17
C ARG A 66 -1.59 0.56 12.22
N ALA A 67 -2.24 -0.45 12.78
CA ALA A 67 -3.32 -0.27 13.74
C ALA A 67 -2.86 0.50 14.98
N VAL A 68 -1.64 0.24 15.46
CA VAL A 68 -1.02 1.01 16.56
C VAL A 68 -0.79 2.46 16.15
N ALA A 69 -0.20 2.71 14.97
CA ALA A 69 0.08 4.06 14.50
C ALA A 69 -1.20 4.89 14.28
N GLU A 70 -2.25 4.27 13.72
CA GLU A 70 -3.58 4.89 13.58
C GLU A 70 -4.18 5.21 14.95
N GLY A 71 -4.14 4.27 15.90
CA GLY A 71 -4.65 4.47 17.25
C GLY A 71 -3.96 5.61 18.03
N LEU A 72 -2.68 5.88 17.74
CA LEU A 72 -1.93 6.98 18.35
C LEU A 72 -2.29 8.37 17.79
N LEU A 73 -2.85 8.45 16.57
CA LEU A 73 -3.24 9.71 15.94
C LEU A 73 -4.70 10.11 16.22
N GLY A 74 -5.52 9.19 16.73
CA GLY A 74 -6.93 9.43 17.05
C GLY A 74 -7.79 9.61 15.81
N ASP A 75 -8.72 10.56 15.84
CA ASP A 75 -9.81 10.68 14.85
C ASP A 75 -9.53 11.64 13.68
N HIS A 76 -8.27 12.07 13.51
CA HIS A 76 -7.91 13.03 12.47
C HIS A 76 -6.53 12.74 11.86
N PHE A 77 -6.50 12.02 10.72
CA PHE A 77 -5.27 11.72 10.01
C PHE A 77 -5.47 11.35 8.53
N ILE A 78 -4.38 11.42 7.78
CA ILE A 78 -4.23 10.88 6.43
C ILE A 78 -3.34 9.63 6.50
N SER A 79 -3.80 8.50 5.97
CA SER A 79 -3.02 7.27 5.94
C SER A 79 -2.41 6.99 4.57
N ASP A 80 -1.14 6.57 4.54
CA ASP A 80 -0.54 5.94 3.37
C ASP A 80 -0.98 4.47 3.28
N GLY A 81 -1.99 4.25 2.43
CA GLY A 81 -2.73 3.00 2.34
C GLY A 81 -3.57 2.72 3.58
N SER A 82 -3.95 1.47 3.73
CA SER A 82 -4.81 0.93 4.78
C SER A 82 -4.50 -0.56 4.91
N SER A 83 -5.08 -1.24 5.91
CA SER A 83 -4.95 -2.69 6.06
C SER A 83 -5.49 -3.51 4.86
N LEU A 84 -6.32 -2.93 3.97
CA LEU A 84 -6.76 -3.63 2.77
C LEU A 84 -5.60 -3.91 1.81
N GLN A 85 -4.62 -3.02 1.69
CA GLN A 85 -3.50 -3.25 0.76
C GLN A 85 -2.67 -4.47 1.19
N GLU A 86 -2.43 -4.65 2.49
CA GLU A 86 -1.72 -5.80 3.06
C GLU A 86 -2.47 -7.09 2.71
N TRP A 87 -3.78 -7.13 2.97
CA TRP A 87 -4.62 -8.28 2.64
C TRP A 87 -4.65 -8.57 1.14
N LEU A 88 -4.91 -7.55 0.32
CA LEU A 88 -5.01 -7.68 -1.13
C LEU A 88 -3.71 -8.22 -1.74
N TYR A 89 -2.54 -7.80 -1.25
CA TYR A 89 -1.29 -8.40 -1.72
C TYR A 89 -1.16 -9.89 -1.39
N GLY A 90 -1.71 -10.35 -0.27
CA GLY A 90 -1.86 -11.78 0.03
C GLY A 90 -2.81 -12.47 -0.93
N ALA A 91 -4.00 -11.91 -1.12
CA ALA A 91 -5.00 -12.44 -2.07
C ALA A 91 -4.46 -12.51 -3.50
N GLY A 92 -3.69 -11.48 -3.92
CA GLY A 92 -3.00 -11.47 -5.20
C GLY A 92 -1.99 -12.61 -5.33
N ARG A 93 -1.20 -12.91 -4.27
CA ARG A 93 -0.23 -14.01 -4.30
C ARG A 93 -0.88 -15.39 -4.32
N VAL A 94 -2.11 -15.54 -3.83
CA VAL A 94 -2.89 -16.77 -4.02
C VAL A 94 -3.15 -17.01 -5.51
N MET A 95 -3.51 -15.96 -6.27
CA MET A 95 -3.88 -16.07 -7.68
C MET A 95 -2.66 -16.09 -8.63
N HIS A 96 -1.65 -15.28 -8.33
CA HIS A 96 -0.49 -15.04 -9.20
C HIS A 96 0.78 -15.76 -8.71
N GLY A 97 0.67 -16.57 -7.66
CA GLY A 97 1.79 -17.23 -7.00
C GLY A 97 2.57 -16.31 -6.06
N MET A 98 3.41 -16.92 -5.23
CA MET A 98 4.24 -16.18 -4.26
C MET A 98 5.20 -15.21 -4.92
N ASN A 99 5.65 -15.45 -6.15
CA ASN A 99 6.43 -14.49 -6.91
C ASN A 99 5.69 -14.12 -8.21
N PRO A 100 4.94 -13.00 -8.24
CA PRO A 100 4.24 -12.58 -9.45
C PRO A 100 5.13 -12.37 -10.68
N ASN A 101 6.44 -12.18 -10.53
CA ASN A 101 7.32 -12.11 -11.71
C ASN A 101 7.44 -13.47 -12.41
N ALA A 102 7.33 -14.57 -11.67
CA ALA A 102 7.43 -15.93 -12.22
C ALA A 102 6.19 -16.35 -13.02
N THR A 103 5.10 -15.60 -12.93
CA THR A 103 3.84 -15.86 -13.63
C THR A 103 3.54 -14.82 -14.70
N ALA A 104 4.43 -13.83 -14.91
CA ALA A 104 4.19 -12.71 -15.82
C ALA A 104 3.89 -13.13 -17.27
N GLU A 105 4.49 -14.23 -17.74
CA GLU A 105 4.29 -14.77 -19.10
C GLU A 105 3.03 -15.66 -19.21
N ASN A 106 2.40 -16.02 -18.09
CA ASN A 106 1.18 -16.82 -18.09
C ASN A 106 -0.02 -15.94 -18.50
N ALA A 107 -1.08 -16.59 -19.01
CA ALA A 107 -2.31 -15.89 -19.34
C ALA A 107 -2.86 -15.13 -18.12
N GLY A 108 -2.92 -13.79 -18.22
CA GLY A 108 -3.37 -12.92 -17.13
C GLY A 108 -2.42 -12.85 -15.92
N GLY A 109 -1.21 -13.39 -16.02
CA GLY A 109 -0.25 -13.42 -14.92
C GLY A 109 -0.53 -14.49 -13.87
N LEU A 110 -1.38 -15.49 -14.14
CA LEU A 110 -1.91 -16.41 -13.13
C LEU A 110 -0.99 -17.61 -12.86
N ALA A 111 -1.04 -18.15 -11.63
CA ALA A 111 -0.37 -19.40 -11.29
C ALA A 111 -1.10 -20.62 -11.89
N ALA A 112 -0.35 -21.57 -12.45
CA ALA A 112 -0.92 -22.71 -13.16
C ALA A 112 -1.37 -23.87 -12.25
N VAL A 113 -0.73 -24.04 -11.08
CA VAL A 113 -1.01 -25.12 -10.13
C VAL A 113 -0.95 -24.56 -8.71
N GLN A 114 -1.91 -24.93 -7.87
CA GLN A 114 -1.88 -24.64 -6.43
C GLN A 114 -1.39 -25.89 -5.69
N GLU A 115 -0.23 -25.78 -5.04
CA GLU A 115 0.29 -26.79 -4.14
C GLU A 115 -0.46 -26.74 -2.80
N ALA A 116 -0.39 -27.81 -2.00
CA ALA A 116 -1.09 -27.89 -0.71
C ALA A 116 -0.71 -26.73 0.25
N GLU A 117 0.53 -26.25 0.21
CA GLU A 117 0.95 -25.08 0.99
C GLU A 117 0.22 -23.80 0.54
N MET A 118 0.03 -23.62 -0.78
CA MET A 118 -0.71 -22.48 -1.33
C MET A 118 -2.20 -22.55 -1.02
N GLU A 119 -2.80 -23.75 -0.99
CA GLU A 119 -4.18 -23.92 -0.54
C GLU A 119 -4.36 -23.54 0.93
N PHE A 120 -3.41 -23.94 1.79
CA PHE A 120 -3.43 -23.53 3.19
C PHE A 120 -3.23 -22.02 3.34
N PHE A 121 -2.28 -21.45 2.60
CA PHE A 121 -2.07 -20.00 2.55
C PHE A 121 -3.34 -19.25 2.15
N ALA A 122 -4.05 -19.71 1.12
CA ALA A 122 -5.32 -19.12 0.70
C ALA A 122 -6.36 -19.10 1.85
N LYS A 123 -6.52 -20.22 2.56
CA LYS A 123 -7.44 -20.31 3.71
C LYS A 123 -7.08 -19.30 4.80
N VAL A 124 -5.79 -19.08 5.09
CA VAL A 124 -5.36 -18.11 6.10
C VAL A 124 -5.57 -16.67 5.61
N VAL A 125 -5.25 -16.38 4.34
CA VAL A 125 -5.50 -15.08 3.72
C VAL A 125 -7.00 -14.72 3.74
N ASP A 126 -7.89 -15.69 3.55
CA ASP A 126 -9.34 -15.49 3.66
C ASP A 126 -9.75 -15.14 5.10
N GLN A 127 -9.15 -15.76 6.11
CA GLN A 127 -9.40 -15.39 7.51
C GLN A 127 -8.86 -14.01 7.86
N TYR A 128 -7.71 -13.61 7.29
CA TYR A 128 -7.19 -12.25 7.44
C TYR A 128 -8.14 -11.22 6.82
N ALA A 129 -8.84 -11.56 5.73
CA ALA A 129 -9.83 -10.67 5.12
C ALA A 129 -10.85 -10.19 6.16
N ILE A 130 -11.39 -11.11 6.97
CA ILE A 130 -12.42 -10.81 7.98
C ILE A 130 -11.92 -9.74 8.95
N ALA A 131 -10.74 -9.97 9.55
CA ALA A 131 -10.19 -9.07 10.56
C ALA A 131 -9.77 -7.71 9.96
N LEU A 132 -9.08 -7.72 8.82
CA LEU A 132 -8.53 -6.50 8.22
C LEU A 132 -9.64 -5.63 7.59
N LYS A 133 -10.69 -6.24 7.01
CA LYS A 133 -11.87 -5.52 6.53
C LYS A 133 -12.63 -4.88 7.69
N ALA A 134 -12.84 -5.61 8.78
CA ALA A 134 -13.51 -5.08 9.98
C ALA A 134 -12.75 -3.86 10.54
N HIS A 135 -11.43 -3.96 10.69
CA HIS A 135 -10.56 -2.86 11.12
C HIS A 135 -10.69 -1.64 10.20
N VAL A 136 -10.65 -1.86 8.89
CA VAL A 136 -10.74 -0.78 7.90
C VAL A 136 -12.10 -0.08 7.96
N LYS A 137 -13.19 -0.84 8.01
CA LYS A 137 -14.56 -0.30 8.09
C LYS A 137 -14.78 0.51 9.35
N SER A 138 -14.16 0.14 10.48
CA SER A 138 -14.24 0.91 11.72
C SER A 138 -13.30 2.12 11.77
N THR A 139 -12.31 2.18 10.88
CA THR A 139 -11.24 3.18 10.96
C THR A 139 -11.45 4.33 9.99
N TYR A 140 -11.80 4.06 8.74
CA TYR A 140 -11.74 5.07 7.68
C TYR A 140 -13.10 5.64 7.31
N ASP A 141 -13.16 6.96 7.21
CA ASP A 141 -14.36 7.69 6.78
C ASP A 141 -14.50 7.65 5.24
N ALA A 142 -13.38 7.70 4.53
CA ALA A 142 -13.34 7.66 3.06
C ALA A 142 -11.94 7.27 2.54
N TYR A 143 -11.90 6.96 1.24
CA TYR A 143 -10.67 6.70 0.50
C TYR A 143 -10.48 7.74 -0.60
N VAL A 144 -9.22 8.10 -0.83
CA VAL A 144 -8.77 8.69 -2.10
C VAL A 144 -8.03 7.60 -2.85
N HIS A 145 -8.52 7.22 -4.01
CA HIS A 145 -7.87 6.21 -4.84
C HIS A 145 -7.13 6.88 -5.98
N LEU A 146 -5.80 6.76 -5.96
CA LEU A 146 -4.92 7.25 -7.01
C LEU A 146 -4.87 6.20 -8.11
N GLU A 147 -5.41 6.56 -9.27
CA GLU A 147 -5.32 5.68 -10.42
C GLU A 147 -3.88 5.50 -10.89
N HIS A 148 -3.70 4.37 -11.55
CA HIS A 148 -2.41 3.95 -12.01
C HIS A 148 -2.07 4.61 -13.36
N GLU A 149 -1.31 5.71 -13.32
CA GLU A 149 -0.91 6.50 -14.51
C GLU A 149 0.56 6.27 -14.94
N LEU A 150 1.38 5.58 -14.13
CA LEU A 150 2.84 5.50 -14.28
C LEU A 150 3.34 4.08 -14.53
N PRO A 151 4.25 3.80 -15.48
CA PRO A 151 4.72 2.43 -15.73
C PRO A 151 5.24 1.70 -14.48
N ILE A 152 5.16 0.36 -14.47
CA ILE A 152 5.77 -0.44 -13.38
C ILE A 152 7.24 -0.06 -13.29
N ALA A 153 7.69 0.32 -12.09
CA ALA A 153 9.08 0.63 -11.86
C ALA A 153 9.91 -0.66 -12.00
N SER A 154 10.91 -0.64 -12.89
CA SER A 154 11.89 -1.72 -13.06
C SER A 154 12.98 -1.65 -11.98
N ASP A 155 12.60 -1.60 -10.71
CA ASP A 155 13.55 -1.50 -9.59
C ASP A 155 14.01 -2.86 -9.05
N GLY A 156 13.51 -3.98 -9.60
CA GLY A 156 13.86 -5.33 -9.19
C GLY A 156 13.42 -5.71 -7.77
N HIS A 157 12.83 -4.79 -7.01
CA HIS A 157 12.52 -4.97 -5.59
C HIS A 157 11.09 -5.45 -5.34
N ARG A 158 10.17 -5.14 -6.25
CA ARG A 158 8.75 -5.42 -6.10
C ARG A 158 8.36 -6.50 -7.10
N PRO A 159 8.08 -7.74 -6.66
CA PRO A 159 7.63 -8.77 -7.57
C PRO A 159 6.20 -8.44 -8.00
N MET A 160 6.05 -7.93 -9.22
CA MET A 160 4.79 -7.42 -9.74
C MET A 160 4.79 -7.48 -11.27
N ASN A 161 3.67 -7.93 -11.82
CA ASN A 161 3.35 -7.82 -13.24
C ASN A 161 2.05 -7.01 -13.43
N GLU A 162 1.68 -6.67 -14.67
CA GLU A 162 0.49 -5.86 -14.95
C GLU A 162 -0.81 -6.56 -14.54
N GLY A 163 -0.90 -7.88 -14.73
CA GLY A 163 -2.05 -8.70 -14.32
C GLY A 163 -2.26 -8.68 -12.80
N PHE A 164 -1.17 -8.85 -12.03
CA PHE A 164 -1.19 -8.71 -10.58
C PHE A 164 -1.66 -7.32 -10.18
N ARG A 165 -1.08 -6.27 -10.77
CA ARG A 165 -1.43 -4.89 -10.45
C ARG A 165 -2.91 -4.59 -10.70
N ALA A 166 -3.42 -4.95 -11.88
CA ALA A 166 -4.82 -4.76 -12.25
C ALA A 166 -5.77 -5.54 -11.33
N THR A 167 -5.37 -6.75 -10.93
CA THR A 167 -6.15 -7.59 -10.01
C THR A 167 -6.26 -6.96 -8.63
N ILE A 168 -5.17 -6.43 -8.07
CA ILE A 168 -5.19 -5.72 -6.79
C ILE A 168 -6.07 -4.47 -6.85
N ASP A 169 -5.95 -3.70 -7.92
CA ASP A 169 -6.69 -2.45 -8.12
C ASP A 169 -8.20 -2.69 -8.16
N LYS A 170 -8.62 -3.62 -9.04
CA LYS A 170 -10.02 -4.04 -9.16
C LYS A 170 -10.57 -4.54 -7.83
N LYS A 171 -9.85 -5.46 -7.16
CA LYS A 171 -10.29 -6.02 -5.88
C LYS A 171 -10.38 -5.00 -4.76
N LEU A 172 -9.52 -3.97 -4.78
CA LEU A 172 -9.60 -2.88 -3.82
C LEU A 172 -10.93 -2.14 -3.95
N LEU A 173 -11.29 -1.71 -5.16
CA LEU A 173 -12.54 -0.98 -5.40
C LEU A 173 -13.77 -1.85 -5.09
N GLU A 174 -13.79 -3.10 -5.55
CA GLU A 174 -14.86 -4.06 -5.21
C GLU A 174 -15.01 -4.25 -3.69
N THR A 175 -13.89 -4.24 -2.95
CA THR A 175 -13.92 -4.37 -1.49
C THR A 175 -14.42 -3.09 -0.81
N LEU A 176 -14.09 -1.91 -1.34
CA LEU A 176 -14.61 -0.65 -0.81
C LEU A 176 -16.13 -0.54 -1.04
N ASP A 177 -16.61 -1.00 -2.20
CA ASP A 177 -18.04 -1.14 -2.49
C ASP A 177 -18.71 -2.13 -1.52
N GLU A 178 -18.14 -3.33 -1.35
CA GLU A 178 -18.64 -4.36 -0.41
C GLU A 178 -18.74 -3.81 1.02
N LEU A 179 -17.74 -3.04 1.44
CA LEU A 179 -17.70 -2.44 2.76
C LEU A 179 -18.50 -1.15 2.86
N GLU A 180 -19.12 -0.66 1.79
CA GLU A 180 -19.84 0.63 1.76
C GLU A 180 -18.96 1.77 2.32
N ILE A 181 -17.69 1.83 1.90
CA ILE A 181 -16.77 2.92 2.27
C ILE A 181 -16.68 3.86 1.08
N PRO A 182 -17.05 5.15 1.24
CA PRO A 182 -16.91 6.13 0.17
C PRO A 182 -15.48 6.21 -0.35
N TYR A 183 -15.32 6.29 -1.68
CA TYR A 183 -14.02 6.54 -2.28
C TYR A 183 -14.11 7.50 -3.46
N HIS A 184 -13.04 8.26 -3.65
CA HIS A 184 -12.91 9.24 -4.72
C HIS A 184 -11.71 8.91 -5.60
N LEU A 185 -11.94 8.81 -6.91
CA LEU A 185 -10.87 8.66 -7.90
C LEU A 185 -10.19 10.01 -8.09
N VAL A 186 -8.88 10.06 -7.91
CA VAL A 186 -8.08 11.28 -8.06
C VAL A 186 -6.93 11.03 -9.03
N ARG A 187 -6.75 11.97 -9.97
CA ARG A 187 -5.86 11.85 -11.14
C ARG A 187 -5.03 13.11 -11.36
N GLY A 188 -4.04 13.02 -12.24
CA GLY A 188 -3.24 14.15 -12.69
C GLY A 188 -1.95 14.38 -11.91
N THR A 189 -1.39 15.57 -12.06
CA THR A 189 -0.16 16.03 -11.41
C THR A 189 -0.31 16.20 -9.91
N MET A 190 0.80 16.29 -9.17
CA MET A 190 0.75 16.52 -7.72
C MET A 190 -0.11 17.73 -7.33
N PRO A 191 0.03 18.91 -7.98
CA PRO A 191 -0.85 20.05 -7.68
C PRO A 191 -2.33 19.76 -7.91
N GLU A 192 -2.69 19.15 -9.04
CA GLU A 192 -4.08 18.81 -9.36
C GLU A 192 -4.67 17.83 -8.35
N ARG A 193 -3.88 16.83 -7.91
CA ARG A 193 -4.29 15.87 -6.89
C ARG A 193 -4.53 16.55 -5.55
N LEU A 194 -3.65 17.46 -5.12
CA LEU A 194 -3.82 18.18 -3.86
C LEU A 194 -5.07 19.06 -3.88
N THR A 195 -5.28 19.82 -4.96
CA THR A 195 -6.48 20.65 -5.12
C THR A 195 -7.75 19.80 -5.02
N GLN A 196 -7.83 18.70 -5.79
CA GLN A 196 -8.98 17.78 -5.73
C GLN A 196 -9.22 17.24 -4.33
N ILE A 197 -8.17 16.78 -3.63
CA ILE A 197 -8.32 16.21 -2.29
C ILE A 197 -8.73 17.29 -1.28
N CYS A 198 -8.18 18.50 -1.35
CA CYS A 198 -8.59 19.58 -0.47
C CYS A 198 -10.06 19.97 -0.70
N GLU A 199 -10.51 20.03 -1.95
CA GLU A 199 -11.92 20.33 -2.28
C GLU A 199 -12.88 19.24 -1.80
N LEU A 200 -12.52 17.96 -1.97
CA LEU A 200 -13.34 16.82 -1.57
C LEU A 200 -13.57 16.75 -0.05
N PHE A 201 -12.59 17.18 0.74
CA PHE A 201 -12.59 17.04 2.19
C PHE A 201 -12.58 18.37 2.95
N ASP A 202 -12.79 19.49 2.25
CA ASP A 202 -12.78 20.85 2.80
C ASP A 202 -11.51 21.15 3.63
N LEU A 203 -10.35 20.73 3.10
CA LEU A 203 -9.06 20.91 3.79
C LEU A 203 -8.49 22.29 3.50
N THR A 204 -8.23 23.03 4.56
CA THR A 204 -7.61 24.36 4.47
C THR A 204 -6.08 24.23 4.39
N PRO A 205 -5.44 24.75 3.33
CA PRO A 205 -3.99 24.82 3.25
C PRO A 205 -3.38 25.69 4.35
N VAL A 206 -2.25 25.26 4.91
CA VAL A 206 -1.48 26.02 5.92
C VAL A 206 -0.18 26.61 5.37
N MET A 207 0.18 26.27 4.13
CA MET A 207 1.36 26.77 3.43
C MET A 207 1.13 26.80 1.92
N SER A 208 2.09 27.34 1.17
CA SER A 208 2.02 27.29 -0.29
C SER A 208 2.24 25.86 -0.81
N MET A 209 1.63 25.55 -1.96
CA MET A 209 1.71 24.22 -2.56
C MET A 209 3.14 23.89 -3.02
N ASP A 210 3.85 24.86 -3.60
CA ASP A 210 5.24 24.69 -4.03
C ASP A 210 6.17 24.39 -2.84
N GLU A 211 5.97 25.09 -1.72
CA GLU A 211 6.71 24.83 -0.47
C GLU A 211 6.42 23.43 0.07
N ALA A 212 5.16 23.01 0.12
CA ALA A 212 4.78 21.68 0.58
C ALA A 212 5.40 20.57 -0.27
N ILE A 213 5.40 20.73 -1.60
CA ILE A 213 6.00 19.78 -2.55
C ILE A 213 7.50 19.69 -2.33
N GLU A 214 8.19 20.82 -2.17
CA GLU A 214 9.63 20.85 -1.96
C GLU A 214 10.04 20.22 -0.63
N LEU A 215 9.31 20.50 0.46
CA LEU A 215 9.53 19.86 1.75
C LEU A 215 9.30 18.35 1.69
N ALA A 216 8.21 17.90 1.04
CA ALA A 216 7.92 16.49 0.88
C ALA A 216 8.97 15.77 0.02
N ARG A 217 9.52 16.43 -1.02
CA ARG A 217 10.63 15.89 -1.82
C ARG A 217 11.90 15.70 -1.00
N LYS A 218 12.26 16.68 -0.16
CA LYS A 218 13.40 16.57 0.76
C LYS A 218 13.22 15.42 1.75
N ASP A 219 12.04 15.33 2.37
CA ASP A 219 11.70 14.24 3.29
C ASP A 219 11.77 12.87 2.60
N TYR A 220 11.32 12.77 1.34
CA TYR A 220 11.33 11.52 0.58
C TYR A 220 12.75 11.13 0.17
N ALA A 221 13.57 12.09 -0.27
CA ALA A 221 14.96 11.85 -0.67
C ALA A 221 15.87 11.44 0.51
N ALA A 222 15.50 11.79 1.74
CA ALA A 222 16.21 11.37 2.95
C ALA A 222 15.95 9.92 3.36
N GLN A 223 14.98 9.23 2.74
CA GLN A 223 14.67 7.84 3.06
C GLN A 223 15.69 6.88 2.44
N ASP A 224 16.14 5.89 3.22
CA ASP A 224 17.05 4.85 2.72
C ASP A 224 16.27 3.71 2.05
N PHE A 225 16.20 3.76 0.72
CA PHE A 225 15.55 2.75 -0.09
C PHE A 225 16.42 1.53 -0.40
N ARG A 226 17.68 1.45 0.03
CA ARG A 226 18.55 0.30 -0.29
C ARG A 226 18.06 -1.00 0.35
N LEU A 227 18.33 -2.14 -0.30
CA LEU A 227 18.14 -3.49 0.26
C LEU A 227 19.10 -3.73 1.42
N GLU A 228 18.75 -4.68 2.28
CA GLU A 228 19.64 -5.14 3.36
C GLU A 228 21.02 -5.54 2.82
N THR A 229 21.05 -6.31 1.73
CA THR A 229 22.29 -6.75 1.06
C THR A 229 23.10 -5.58 0.49
N GLU A 230 22.45 -4.50 0.07
CA GLU A 230 23.10 -3.29 -0.45
C GLU A 230 23.63 -2.40 0.68
N ARG A 231 23.04 -2.47 1.88
CA ARG A 231 23.52 -1.75 3.08
C ARG A 231 24.74 -2.41 3.70
N ILE A 232 24.84 -3.73 3.65
CA ILE A 232 25.97 -4.50 4.20
C ILE A 232 27.23 -4.35 3.33
N ALA A 233 27.08 -4.06 2.03
CA ALA A 233 28.18 -3.93 1.09
C ALA A 233 28.86 -2.54 1.06
N ALA A 234 28.44 -1.60 1.92
CA ALA A 234 28.93 -0.21 2.00
C ALA A 234 29.67 0.03 3.33
#